data_AF-X1F9N9-F1
#
_entry.id   AF-X1F9N9-F1
#
_cell.length_a   1.000
_cell.length_b   1.000
_cell.length_c   1.000
_cell.angle_alpha   90.00
_cell.angle_beta   90.00
_cell.angle_gamma   90.00
#
_symmetry.space_group_name_H-M   'P 1'
#
loop_
_entity.id
_entity.type
_entity.pdbx_description
1 polymer ?
#
loop_
_entity_poly.entity_id
_entity_poly.type
_entity_poly.pdbx_seq_one_letter_code
_entity_poly.pdbx_strand_id
1 'polypeptide(L)'
;MQNKNIDVYRELQKHLDKMPVGFPATESGIEIKLLKHLFTLEQAEIGLKLKFIGEQAKKVHRRLKETGVSLEDLEKKLDEMYFKGLIYRVTKKNT
;
A
#
# COMPACT_ATOMS: atom_id res chain seq x y z
N MET A 1 -15.38 12.33 -8.76
CA MET A 1 -14.79 11.53 -7.66
C MET A 1 -14.42 10.10 -8.09
N GLN A 2 -15.20 9.40 -8.93
CA GLN A 2 -14.87 8.03 -9.38
C GLN A 2 -13.55 7.90 -10.17
N ASN A 3 -13.18 8.91 -10.96
CA ASN A 3 -11.95 8.89 -11.77
C ASN A 3 -10.67 8.86 -10.91
N LYS A 4 -10.61 9.66 -9.85
CA LYS A 4 -9.46 9.69 -8.92
C LYS A 4 -9.18 8.31 -8.30
N ASN A 5 -10.23 7.56 -7.95
CA ASN A 5 -10.06 6.23 -7.38
C ASN A 5 -9.48 5.25 -8.42
N ILE A 6 -9.96 5.30 -9.66
CA ILE A 6 -9.43 4.47 -10.74
C ILE A 6 -7.94 4.74 -10.94
N ASP A 7 -7.55 6.01 -10.91
CA ASP A 7 -6.14 6.42 -11.05
C ASP A 7 -5.27 5.84 -9.92
N VAL A 8 -5.70 5.97 -8.66
CA VAL A 8 -4.95 5.44 -7.49
C VAL A 8 -4.75 3.92 -7.58
N TYR A 9 -5.79 3.15 -7.91
CA TYR A 9 -5.64 1.69 -8.02
C TYR A 9 -4.77 1.28 -9.21
N ARG A 10 -4.77 2.05 -10.31
CA ARG A 10 -3.86 1.80 -11.43
C ARG A 10 -2.42 2.15 -11.09
N GLU A 11 -2.19 3.23 -10.36
CA GLU A 11 -0.88 3.56 -9.82
C GLU A 11 -0.39 2.46 -8.88
N LEU A 12 -1.26 1.96 -8.00
CA LEU A 12 -0.92 0.89 -7.06
C LEU A 12 -0.52 -0.38 -7.82
N GLN A 13 -1.30 -0.76 -8.83
CA GLN A 13 -0.95 -1.90 -9.68
C GLN A 13 0.44 -1.72 -10.30
N LYS A 14 0.73 -0.58 -10.93
CA LYS A 14 2.04 -0.30 -11.54
C LYS A 14 3.17 -0.27 -10.52
N HIS A 15 2.89 0.16 -9.29
CA HIS A 15 3.86 0.16 -8.19
C HIS A 15 4.21 -1.24 -7.74
N LEU A 16 3.19 -2.10 -7.53
CA LEU A 16 3.36 -3.51 -7.20
C LEU A 16 4.06 -4.27 -8.35
N ASP A 17 3.80 -3.90 -9.59
CA ASP A 17 4.42 -4.51 -10.77
C ASP A 17 5.92 -4.25 -10.90
N LYS A 18 6.41 -3.17 -10.28
CA LYS A 18 7.85 -2.88 -10.18
C LYS A 18 8.53 -3.60 -9.02
N MET A 19 7.79 -4.31 -8.17
CA MET A 19 8.36 -5.10 -7.08
C MET A 19 8.88 -6.44 -7.61
N PRO A 20 9.79 -7.12 -6.87
CA PRO A 20 10.42 -8.36 -7.35
C PRO A 20 9.47 -9.49 -7.79
N VAL A 21 8.26 -9.55 -7.23
CA VAL A 21 7.25 -10.57 -7.59
C VAL A 21 6.41 -10.13 -8.81
N GLY A 22 6.28 -8.83 -9.06
CA GLY A 22 5.40 -8.28 -10.09
C GLY A 22 3.91 -8.36 -9.73
N PHE A 23 3.10 -7.62 -10.48
CA PHE A 23 1.64 -7.59 -10.39
C PHE A 23 1.09 -6.98 -11.70
N PRO A 24 1.22 -7.70 -12.83
CA PRO A 24 1.04 -7.12 -14.15
C PRO A 24 -0.41 -6.73 -14.42
N ALA A 25 -0.60 -5.78 -15.33
CA ALA A 25 -1.92 -5.47 -15.85
C ALA A 25 -2.46 -6.66 -16.67
N THR A 26 -3.76 -6.90 -16.60
CA THR A 26 -4.43 -7.94 -17.39
C THR A 26 -5.41 -7.32 -18.37
N GLU A 27 -5.63 -7.99 -19.50
CA GLU A 27 -6.60 -7.54 -20.52
C GLU A 27 -8.02 -7.41 -19.94
N SER A 28 -8.38 -8.31 -19.02
CA SER A 28 -9.69 -8.30 -18.35
C SER A 28 -9.85 -7.18 -17.32
N GLY A 29 -8.75 -6.55 -16.88
CA GLY A 29 -8.74 -5.59 -15.78
C GLY A 29 -9.10 -6.18 -14.40
N ILE A 30 -9.07 -7.51 -14.24
CA ILE A 30 -9.45 -8.18 -12.99
C ILE A 30 -8.55 -7.77 -11.82
N GLU A 31 -7.29 -7.43 -12.08
CA GLU A 31 -6.33 -6.97 -11.09
C GLU A 31 -6.78 -5.67 -10.41
N ILE A 32 -7.43 -4.76 -11.15
CA ILE A 32 -7.97 -3.52 -10.57
C ILE A 32 -9.19 -3.80 -9.70
N LYS A 33 -10.05 -4.73 -10.12
CA LYS A 33 -11.19 -5.19 -9.30
C LYS A 33 -10.69 -5.86 -8.01
N LEU A 34 -9.63 -6.67 -8.10
CA LEU A 34 -9.00 -7.31 -6.95
C LEU A 34 -8.42 -6.28 -5.98
N LEU A 35 -7.66 -5.30 -6.47
CA LEU A 35 -7.10 -4.23 -5.61
C LEU A 35 -8.21 -3.42 -4.90
N LYS A 36 -9.31 -3.13 -5.58
CA LYS A 36 -10.49 -2.47 -4.97
C LYS A 36 -11.16 -3.30 -3.90
N HIS A 37 -11.11 -4.63 -4.01
CA HIS A 37 -11.67 -5.53 -3.01
C HIS A 37 -10.75 -5.67 -1.79
N LEU A 38 -9.44 -5.66 -2.01
CA LEU A 38 -8.43 -5.86 -0.97
C LEU A 38 -8.12 -4.58 -0.18
N PHE A 39 -8.00 -3.44 -0.86
CA PHE A 39 -7.55 -2.17 -0.29
C PHE A 39 -8.68 -1.14 -0.26
N THR A 40 -8.82 -0.44 0.86
CA THR A 40 -9.51 0.85 0.86
C THR A 40 -8.70 1.87 0.05
N LEU A 41 -9.32 2.98 -0.36
CA LEU A 41 -8.61 4.04 -1.08
C LEU A 41 -7.40 4.55 -0.28
N GLU A 42 -7.58 4.83 1.01
CA GLU A 42 -6.49 5.26 1.90
C GLU A 42 -5.36 4.21 1.99
N GLN A 43 -5.71 2.92 2.10
CA GLN A 43 -4.71 1.85 2.16
C GLN A 43 -3.93 1.75 0.84
N ALA A 44 -4.59 1.98 -0.29
CA ALA A 44 -3.92 2.02 -1.60
C ALA A 44 -2.95 3.21 -1.70
N GLU A 45 -3.35 4.40 -1.24
CA GLU A 45 -2.49 5.59 -1.18
C GLU A 45 -1.27 5.38 -0.25
N ILE A 46 -1.46 4.71 0.89
CA ILE A 46 -0.35 4.31 1.77
C ILE A 46 0.55 3.30 1.07
N GLY A 47 -0.03 2.29 0.41
CA GLY A 47 0.69 1.24 -0.32
C GLY A 47 1.64 1.80 -1.39
N LEU A 48 1.24 2.87 -2.09
CA LEU A 48 2.09 3.60 -3.04
C LEU A 48 3.35 4.19 -2.42
N LYS A 49 3.37 4.43 -1.11
CA LYS A 49 4.53 4.98 -0.39
C LYS A 49 5.35 3.90 0.32
N LEU A 50 4.94 2.63 0.24
CA LEU A 50 5.69 1.51 0.77
C LEU A 50 6.75 1.04 -0.23
N LYS A 51 7.81 0.45 0.31
CA LYS A 51 8.87 -0.18 -0.47
C LYS A 51 8.82 -1.68 -0.29
N PHE A 52 9.46 -2.40 -1.21
CA PHE A 52 9.63 -3.83 -1.06
C PHE A 52 10.40 -4.21 0.21
N ILE A 53 11.30 -3.35 0.73
CA ILE A 53 12.05 -3.59 1.97
C ILE A 53 11.27 -3.03 3.17
N GLY A 54 11.22 -3.79 4.26
CA GLY A 54 10.63 -3.36 5.53
C GLY A 54 11.30 -2.10 6.09
N GLU A 55 10.49 -1.10 6.44
CA GLU A 55 10.91 0.17 7.04
C GLU A 55 10.10 0.47 8.30
N GLN A 56 10.62 1.32 9.18
CA GLN A 56 9.87 1.78 10.35
C GLN A 56 8.72 2.70 9.94
N ALA A 57 7.57 2.62 10.64
CA ALA A 57 6.40 3.46 10.38
C ALA A 57 6.74 4.97 10.35
N LYS A 58 7.61 5.45 11.24
CA LYS A 58 8.11 6.84 11.24
C LYS A 58 8.77 7.28 9.93
N LYS A 59 9.48 6.37 9.24
CA LYS A 59 10.09 6.67 7.93
C LYS A 59 9.05 6.75 6.82
N VAL A 60 8.03 5.90 6.87
CA VAL A 60 6.88 5.94 5.96
C VAL A 60 6.09 7.22 6.18
N HIS A 61 5.80 7.57 7.44
CA HIS A 61 5.09 8.79 7.83
C HIS A 61 5.73 10.05 7.27
N ARG A 62 7.08 10.13 7.30
CA ARG A 62 7.81 11.26 6.71
C ARG A 62 7.50 11.48 5.22
N ARG A 63 7.21 10.42 4.46
CA ARG A 63 6.81 10.49 3.04
C ARG A 63 5.33 10.82 2.83
N LEU A 64 4.52 10.69 3.87
CA LEU A 64 3.08 10.93 3.88
C LEU A 64 2.70 12.26 4.55
N LYS A 65 3.67 13.11 4.92
CA LYS A 65 3.38 14.37 5.65
C LYS A 65 2.35 15.27 4.97
N GLU A 66 2.32 15.29 3.64
CA GLU A 66 1.40 16.11 2.84
C GLU A 66 -0.04 15.57 2.83
N THR A 67 -0.27 14.33 3.30
CA THR A 67 -1.62 13.74 3.33
C THR A 67 -2.37 14.04 4.63
N GLY A 68 -1.72 14.67 5.62
CA GLY A 68 -2.33 15.00 6.91
C GLY A 68 -2.56 13.82 7.85
N VAL A 69 -2.11 12.61 7.49
CA VAL A 69 -2.25 11.40 8.30
C VAL A 69 -1.30 11.47 9.51
N SER A 70 -1.83 11.22 10.72
CA SER A 70 -1.02 11.15 11.93
C SER A 70 -0.15 9.89 11.95
N LEU A 71 0.91 9.87 12.77
CA LEU A 71 1.74 8.66 12.89
C LEU A 71 0.94 7.49 13.47
N GLU A 72 0.08 7.76 14.46
CA GLU A 72 -0.76 6.77 15.11
C GLU A 72 -1.78 6.16 14.14
N ASP A 73 -2.44 6.99 13.34
CA ASP A 73 -3.37 6.53 12.30
C ASP A 73 -2.64 5.68 11.25
N LEU A 74 -1.42 6.09 10.85
CA LEU A 74 -0.61 5.30 9.93
C LEU A 74 -0.26 3.94 10.53
N GLU A 75 0.16 3.87 11.78
CA GLU A 75 0.49 2.62 12.46
C GLU A 75 -0.73 1.69 12.50
N LYS A 76 -1.91 2.21 12.87
CA LYS A 76 -3.16 1.46 12.85
C LYS A 76 -3.50 0.92 11.45
N LYS A 77 -3.35 1.74 10.40
CA LYS A 77 -3.60 1.31 9.01
C LYS A 77 -2.62 0.24 8.55
N LEU A 78 -1.34 0.37 8.90
CA LEU A 78 -0.33 -0.64 8.58
C LEU A 78 -0.63 -1.96 9.28
N ASP A 79 -1.07 -1.93 10.54
CA ASP A 79 -1.50 -3.12 11.26
C ASP A 79 -2.74 -3.76 10.61
N GLU A 80 -3.76 -2.97 10.24
CA GLU A 80 -4.92 -3.48 9.48
C GLU A 80 -4.51 -4.16 8.17
N MET A 81 -3.59 -3.54 7.41
CA MET A 81 -3.07 -4.11 6.16
C MET A 81 -2.29 -5.40 6.42
N TYR A 82 -1.51 -5.47 7.50
CA TYR A 82 -0.78 -6.67 7.89
C TYR A 82 -1.73 -7.81 8.26
N PHE A 83 -2.74 -7.57 9.09
CA PHE A 83 -3.72 -8.59 9.49
C PHE A 83 -4.59 -9.08 8.32
N LYS A 84 -4.81 -8.24 7.30
CA LYS A 84 -5.44 -8.64 6.03
C LYS A 84 -4.51 -9.41 5.08
N GLY A 85 -3.22 -9.53 5.40
CA GLY A 85 -2.22 -10.18 4.53
C GLY A 85 -1.79 -9.35 3.33
N LEU A 86 -2.05 -8.03 3.34
CA LEU A 86 -1.71 -7.14 2.22
C LEU A 86 -0.25 -6.70 2.23
N ILE A 87 0.36 -6.70 3.41
CA ILE A 87 1.78 -6.38 3.63
C ILE A 87 2.39 -7.36 4.61
N TYR A 88 3.71 -7.42 4.63
CA TYR A 88 4.46 -8.21 5.61
C TYR A 88 5.16 -7.27 6.61
N ARG A 89 5.38 -7.75 7.83
CA ARG A 89 6.13 -7.06 8.87
C ARG A 89 7.45 -7.77 9.13
N VAL A 90 8.55 -7.02 9.18
CA VAL A 90 9.85 -7.54 9.62
C VAL A 90 10.04 -7.19 11.09
N THR A 91 10.29 -8.20 11.92
CA THR A 91 10.77 -8.01 13.29
C THR A 91 12.29 -8.10 13.28
N LYS A 92 12.97 -7.15 13.92
CA LYS A 92 14.39 -7.36 14.23
C LYS A 92 14.45 -8.47 15.28
N LYS A 93 15.19 -9.55 15.00
CA LYS A 93 15.68 -10.41 16.08
C LYS A 93 16.63 -9.56 16.91
N ASN A 94 16.36 -9.42 18.20
CA ASN A 94 17.36 -8.99 19.16
C ASN A 94 18.34 -10.16 19.33
N THR A 95 19.38 -10.17 18.48
CA THR A 95 20.62 -10.93 18.73
C THR A 95 21.61 -10.01 19.41
#